data_AF-X1J5W9-F1
#
_entry.id   AF-X1J5W9-F1
#
_cell.length_a   1.000
_cell.length_b   1.000
_cell.length_c   1.000
_cell.angle_alpha   90.00
_cell.angle_beta   90.00
_cell.angle_gamma   90.00
#
_symmetry.space_group_name_H-M   'P 1'
#
loop_
_entity.id
_entity.type
_entity.pdbx_description
1 polymer ?
#
loop_
_entity_poly.entity_id
_entity_poly.type
_entity_poly.pdbx_seq_one_letter_code
_entity_poly.pdbx_strand_id
1 'polypeptide(L)' 'MREISLHILDAVQNSIEADANKIYIKIREDYNQDKLIIKIEDNGKGMTPEFLKDVLDP' A
#
# COMPACT_ATOMS: atom_id res chain seq x y z
N MET A 1 -11.35 4.43 12.70
CA MET A 1 -11.46 4.83 11.27
C MET A 1 -10.36 5.79 10.82
N ARG A 2 -10.09 6.92 11.52
CA ARG A 2 -9.01 7.85 11.12
C ARG A 2 -7.64 7.19 10.98
N GLU A 3 -7.28 6.28 11.87
CA GLU A 3 -5.98 5.58 11.83
C GLU A 3 -5.80 4.76 10.54
N ILE A 4 -6.83 4.04 10.10
CA ILE A 4 -6.78 3.28 8.82
C ILE A 4 -6.59 4.23 7.64
N SER A 5 -7.27 5.38 7.65
CA SER A 5 -7.09 6.39 6.61
C SER A 5 -5.67 6.95 6.56
N LEU A 6 -5.01 7.15 7.71
CA LEU A 6 -3.62 7.61 7.77
C LEU A 6 -2.68 6.56 7.16
N HIS A 7 -2.81 5.28 7.53
CA HIS A 7 -1.98 4.22 6.95
C HIS A 7 -2.17 4.06 5.44
N ILE A 8 -3.39 4.26 4.93
CA ILE A 8 -3.64 4.28 3.48
C ILE A 8 -2.93 5.47 2.83
N LEU A 9 -3.02 6.66 3.44
CA LEU A 9 -2.37 7.85 2.91
C LEU A 9 -0.85 7.70 2.86
N ASP A 10 -0.24 7.11 3.89
CA ASP A 10 1.20 6.86 3.92
C ASP A 10 1.62 5.91 2.77
N ALA A 11 0.87 4.83 2.54
CA ALA A 11 1.15 3.91 1.42
C ALA A 11 0.92 4.55 0.04
N VAL A 12 -0.07 5.43 -0.08
CA VAL A 12 -0.31 6.23 -1.30
C VAL A 12 0.84 7.23 -1.52
N GLN A 13 1.35 7.84 -0.46
CA GLN A 13 2.48 8.77 -0.53
C GLN A 13 3.74 8.07 -1.08
N ASN A 14 4.04 6.86 -0.60
CA ASN A 14 5.13 6.03 -1.14
C ASN A 14 4.97 5.77 -2.65
N SER A 15 3.74 5.57 -3.11
CA SER A 15 3.45 5.37 -4.54
C SER A 15 3.72 6.65 -5.36
N ILE A 16 3.36 7.82 -4.82
CA ILE A 16 3.62 9.12 -5.47
C ILE A 16 5.13 9.39 -5.56
N GLU A 17 5.89 9.09 -4.49
CA GLU A 17 7.35 9.20 -4.48
C GLU A 17 8.03 8.22 -5.44
N ALA A 18 7.35 7.12 -5.77
CA ALA A 18 7.74 6.18 -6.80
C ALA A 18 7.36 6.64 -8.23
N ASP A 19 6.94 7.88 -8.42
CA ASP A 19 6.50 8.45 -9.70
C ASP A 19 5.27 7.74 -10.31
N ALA A 20 4.45 7.10 -9.47
CA ALA A 20 3.20 6.50 -9.93
C ALA A 20 2.22 7.58 -10.40
N ASN A 21 1.63 7.38 -11.59
CA ASN A 21 0.56 8.24 -12.10
C ASN A 21 -0.83 7.57 -11.99
N LYS A 22 -0.86 6.31 -11.56
CA LYS A 22 -2.07 5.53 -11.38
C LYS A 22 -1.93 4.66 -10.14
N ILE A 23 -2.85 4.87 -9.21
CA ILE A 23 -2.90 4.15 -7.94
C ILE A 23 -4.32 3.60 -7.79
N TYR A 24 -4.42 2.31 -7.51
CA TYR A 24 -5.66 1.59 -7.27
C TYR A 24 -5.73 1.18 -5.82
N ILE A 25 -6.86 1.48 -5.17
CA ILE A 25 -7.13 1.08 -3.79
C ILE A 25 -8.37 0.19 -3.81
N LYS A 26 -8.24 -1.03 -3.31
CA LYS A 26 -9.32 -2.00 -3.19
C LYS A 26 -9.50 -2.38 -1.73
N ILE A 27 -10.72 -2.24 -1.23
CA ILE A 27 -11.10 -2.64 0.12
C ILE A 27 -12.07 -3.81 0.00
N ARG A 28 -11.79 -4.92 0.68
CA ARG A 28 -12.65 -6.11 0.72
C ARG A 28 -12.74 -6.63 2.14
N GLU A 29 -13.95 -6.86 2.61
CA GLU A 29 -14.20 -7.63 3.83
C GLU A 29 -14.27 -9.13 3.48
N ASP A 30 -13.51 -9.93 4.20
CA ASP A 30 -13.60 -11.39 4.19
C ASP A 30 -14.21 -11.86 5.50
N TYR A 31 -15.54 -12.03 5.51
CA TYR A 31 -16.28 -12.47 6.69
C TYR A 31 -15.92 -13.89 7.14
N ASN A 32 -15.44 -14.75 6.22
CA ASN A 32 -15.04 -16.11 6.60
C ASN A 32 -13.76 -16.12 7.43
N GLN A 33 -12.89 -15.13 7.22
CA GLN A 33 -11.63 -14.99 7.94
C GLN A 33 -11.64 -13.86 8.98
N ASP A 34 -12.77 -13.16 9.13
CA ASP A 34 -12.91 -11.95 9.96
C ASP A 34 -11.82 -10.90 9.66
N LYS A 35 -11.60 -10.61 8.37
CA LYS A 35 -10.54 -9.70 7.92
C LYS A 35 -11.07 -8.56 7.05
N LEU A 36 -10.61 -7.35 7.33
CA LEU A 36 -10.65 -6.23 6.39
C LEU A 36 -9.35 -6.18 5.60
N ILE A 37 -9.43 -6.44 4.30
CA ILE A 37 -8.26 -6.45 3.41
C ILE A 37 -8.26 -5.16 2.60
N ILE A 38 -7.20 -4.39 2.74
CA ILE A 38 -6.95 -3.19 1.93
C ILE A 38 -5.76 -3.50 1.04
N LYS A 39 -5.96 -3.41 -0.29
CA LYS A 39 -4.92 -3.62 -1.29
C LYS A 39 -4.68 -2.30 -2.02
N ILE A 40 -3.42 -1.90 -2.09
CA ILE A 40 -2.95 -0.72 -2.82
C ILE A 40 -2.04 -1.24 -3.95
N GLU A 41 -2.33 -0.85 -5.17
CA GLU A 41 -1.55 -1.19 -6.36
C GLU A 41 -1.20 0.08 -7.12
N ASP A 42 0.07 0.30 -7.40
CA ASP A 42 0.55 1.45 -8.16
C ASP A 42 1.35 1.02 -9.40
N ASN A 43 1.62 1.98 -10.29
CA ASN A 43 2.45 1.80 -11.48
C ASN A 43 3.76 2.59 -11.42
N GLY A 44 4.26 2.87 -10.22
CA GLY A 44 5.52 3.55 -10.03
C GLY A 44 6.71 2.71 -10.46
N LYS A 45 7.91 3.25 -10.21
CA LYS A 45 9.20 2.62 -10.53
C LYS A 45 9.47 1.30 -9.80
N GLY A 46 8.61 0.93 -8.84
CA GLY A 46 8.78 -0.24 -8.01
C GLY A 46 9.99 -0.11 -7.09
N MET A 47 10.45 -1.25 -6.57
CA MET A 47 11.58 -1.32 -5.65
C MET A 47 12.66 -2.23 -6.23
N THR A 48 13.93 -1.89 -5.97
CA THR A 48 15.04 -2.78 -6.34
C THR A 48 15.05 -4.02 -5.44
N PRO A 49 15.58 -5.16 -5.91
CA PRO A 49 15.69 -6.38 -5.11
C PRO A 49 16.49 -6.20 -3.82
N GLU A 50 17.47 -5.29 -3.81
CA GLU A 50 18.26 -4.95 -2.63
C GLU A 50 17.41 -4.20 -1.60
N PHE A 51 16.66 -3.18 -2.05
CA PHE A 51 15.78 -2.39 -1.17
C PHE A 51 14.62 -3.22 -0.60
N LEU A 52 14.11 -4.20 -1.36
CA LEU A 52 13.06 -5.12 -0.89
C LEU A 52 13.44 -5.93 0.35
N LYS A 53 14.73 -6.12 0.63
CA LYS A 53 15.18 -6.87 1.82
C LYS A 53 15.01 -6.07 3.10
N ASP A 54 15.08 -4.75 2.98
CA ASP A 54 15.15 -3.83 4.12
C ASP A 54 13.86 -3.00 4.25
N VAL A 55 12.95 -3.05 3.28
CA VAL A 55 11.70 -2.26 3.25
C VAL A 55 10.71 -2.62 4.38
N LEU A 56 10.90 -3.75 5.05
CA LEU A 56 10.08 -4.17 6.19
C LEU A 56 10.63 -3.66 7.53
N ASP A 57 11.75 -2.95 7.52
CA ASP A 57 12.27 -2.24 8.69
C ASP A 57 11.50 -0.92 8.88
N PRO A 58 10.74 -0.74 9.97
CA PRO A 58 9.89 0.43 10.19
C PRO A 58 10.64 1.74 10.41
#